data_AF-A0A524G557-F1
#
_entry.id   AF-A0A524G557-F1
#
_cell.length_a   1.000
_cell.length_b   1.000
_cell.length_c   1.000
_cell.angle_alpha   90.00
_cell.angle_beta   90.00
_cell.angle_gamma   90.00
#
_symmetry.space_group_name_H-M   'P 1'
#
loop_
_entity.id
_entity.type
_entity.pdbx_description
1 polymer ?
#
loop_
_entity_poly.entity_id
_entity_poly.type
_entity_poly.pdbx_seq_one_letter_code
_entity_poly.pdbx_strand_id
1 'polypeptide(L)'
;MEDHNEITKLEIAIKDLDLDYMRGWVSEEEYRTKMDALRTSLIEAGGTPAPSKPTPRIAAAELQTAKLHPPPVEKKATVDPVTAVKRTVQSMRRISVERISQESGVSAHNVTKILGDLLDGRELSGRIDHDAGDFILGTGTGPSPKTIHGCPYCRTELERVAVKGETVTCSVCRESFIVS
;
A
#
# COMPACT_ATOMS: atom_id res chain seq x y z
N MET A 1 32.07 -33.08 4.59
CA MET A 1 31.08 -32.63 3.58
C MET A 1 29.67 -32.55 4.17
N GLU A 2 29.42 -33.14 5.34
CA GLU A 2 28.13 -33.10 6.05
C GLU A 2 27.91 -31.77 6.80
N ASP A 3 28.96 -31.22 7.43
CA ASP A 3 28.89 -29.99 8.23
C ASP A 3 28.37 -28.77 7.43
N HIS A 4 28.70 -28.67 6.15
CA HIS A 4 28.30 -27.53 5.33
C HIS A 4 26.79 -27.51 5.02
N ASN A 5 26.16 -28.69 4.96
CA ASN A 5 24.72 -28.85 4.76
C ASN A 5 23.97 -28.53 6.05
N GLU A 6 24.55 -28.87 7.21
CA GLU A 6 24.00 -28.57 8.52
C GLU A 6 24.02 -27.07 8.84
N ILE A 7 25.12 -26.39 8.55
CA ILE A 7 25.22 -24.91 8.65
C ILE A 7 24.15 -24.24 7.80
N THR A 8 23.96 -24.67 6.54
CA THR A 8 22.97 -24.08 5.63
C THR A 8 21.54 -24.22 6.16
N LYS A 9 21.21 -25.38 6.75
CA LYS A 9 19.89 -25.60 7.37
C LYS A 9 19.66 -24.69 8.58
N LEU A 10 20.68 -24.51 9.41
CA LEU A 10 20.62 -23.64 10.59
C LEU A 10 20.47 -22.17 10.18
N GLU A 11 21.14 -21.72 9.13
CA GLU A 11 20.97 -20.36 8.58
C GLU A 11 19.56 -20.12 8.03
N ILE A 12 18.96 -21.11 7.37
CA ILE A 12 17.57 -21.03 6.88
C ILE A 12 16.60 -20.96 8.06
N ALA A 13 16.78 -21.82 9.07
CA ALA A 13 15.93 -21.83 10.26
C ALA A 13 15.96 -20.49 11.03
N ILE A 14 17.13 -19.83 11.09
CA ILE A 14 17.26 -18.49 11.67
C ILE A 14 16.44 -17.47 10.88
N LYS A 15 16.52 -17.50 9.54
CA LYS A 15 15.77 -16.56 8.67
C LYS A 15 14.26 -16.78 8.76
N ASP A 16 13.81 -18.03 8.80
CA ASP A 16 12.39 -18.35 8.91
C ASP A 16 11.83 -17.88 10.26
N LEU A 17 12.59 -18.07 11.35
CA LEU A 17 12.21 -17.58 12.68
C LEU A 17 12.16 -16.03 12.74
N ASP A 18 13.05 -15.33 12.04
CA ASP A 18 12.99 -13.87 11.89
C ASP A 18 11.73 -13.42 11.15
N LEU A 19 11.35 -14.12 10.07
CA LEU A 19 10.12 -13.82 9.33
C LEU A 19 8.87 -14.05 10.18
N ASP A 20 8.83 -15.14 10.94
CA ASP A 20 7.71 -15.47 11.82
C ASP A 20 7.54 -14.46 12.95
N TYR A 21 8.65 -13.95 13.51
CA TYR A 21 8.62 -12.86 14.48
C TYR A 21 8.12 -11.55 13.86
N MET A 22 8.59 -11.17 12.67
CA MET A 22 8.11 -9.97 11.96
C MET A 22 6.61 -10.06 11.57
N ARG A 23 6.10 -11.27 11.34
CA ARG A 23 4.68 -11.53 11.09
C ARG A 23 3.83 -11.59 12.37
N GLY A 24 4.46 -11.57 13.54
CA GLY A 24 3.78 -11.67 14.84
C GLY A 24 3.27 -13.08 15.16
N TRP A 25 3.82 -14.12 14.52
CA TRP A 25 3.43 -15.52 14.75
C TRP A 25 4.12 -16.15 15.95
N VAL A 26 5.17 -15.49 16.46
CA VAL A 26 5.97 -15.94 17.61
C VAL A 26 6.09 -14.79 18.59
N SER A 27 5.94 -15.07 19.89
CA SER A 27 6.10 -14.08 20.95
C SER A 27 7.58 -13.69 21.13
N GLU A 28 7.85 -12.53 21.74
CA GLU A 28 9.22 -12.06 21.97
C GLU A 28 10.04 -13.04 22.83
N GLU A 29 9.42 -13.66 23.82
CA GLU A 29 10.03 -14.64 24.72
C GLU A 29 10.39 -15.94 23.97
N GLU A 30 9.47 -16.43 23.14
CA GLU A 30 9.70 -17.63 22.31
C GLU A 30 10.76 -17.38 21.23
N TYR A 31 10.73 -16.21 20.59
CA TYR A 31 11.70 -15.82 19.58
C TYR A 31 13.12 -15.81 20.17
N ARG A 32 13.33 -15.17 21.31
CA ARG A 32 14.63 -15.12 21.98
C ARG A 32 15.16 -16.51 22.31
N THR A 33 14.31 -17.34 22.91
CA THR A 33 14.69 -18.70 23.34
C THR A 33 15.09 -19.57 22.15
N LYS A 34 14.31 -19.54 21.05
CA LYS A 34 14.59 -20.31 19.84
C LYS A 34 15.80 -19.77 19.08
N MET A 35 15.98 -18.45 19.05
CA MET A 35 17.10 -17.79 18.38
C MET A 35 18.44 -18.10 19.08
N ASP A 36 18.46 -18.11 20.41
CA ASP A 36 19.65 -18.46 21.19
C ASP A 36 20.04 -19.93 21.00
N ALA A 37 19.05 -20.84 20.95
CA ALA A 37 19.28 -22.25 20.64
C ALA A 37 19.86 -22.44 19.23
N LEU A 38 19.26 -21.83 18.20
CA LEU A 38 19.73 -21.93 16.82
C LEU A 38 21.13 -21.35 16.62
N ARG A 39 21.47 -20.25 17.30
CA ARG A 39 22.81 -19.66 17.26
C ARG A 39 23.85 -20.54 17.94
N THR A 40 23.50 -21.17 19.05
CA THR A 40 24.38 -22.12 19.75
C THR A 40 24.70 -23.31 18.84
N SER A 41 23.68 -23.91 18.22
CA SER A 41 23.87 -25.01 17.26
C SER A 41 24.66 -24.60 16.01
N LEU A 42 24.52 -23.35 15.54
CA LEU A 42 25.30 -22.83 14.41
C LEU A 42 26.79 -22.71 14.77
N ILE A 43 27.11 -22.28 15.99
CA ILE A 43 28.49 -22.19 16.49
C ILE A 43 29.10 -23.60 16.64
N GLU A 44 28.34 -24.55 17.19
CA GLU A 44 28.77 -25.96 17.34
C GLU A 44 29.04 -26.63 16.00
N ALA A 45 28.27 -26.30 14.96
CA ALA A 45 28.49 -26.76 13.59
C ALA A 45 29.66 -26.05 12.86
N GLY A 46 30.38 -25.13 13.52
CA GLY A 46 31.51 -24.40 12.95
C GLY A 46 31.11 -23.18 12.09
N GLY A 47 29.84 -22.78 12.13
CA GLY A 47 29.36 -21.56 11.48
C GLY A 47 29.62 -20.30 12.32
N THR A 48 29.96 -19.20 11.66
CA THR A 48 30.05 -17.89 12.32
C THR A 48 28.67 -17.24 12.36
N PRO A 49 28.09 -16.98 13.55
CA PRO A 49 26.84 -16.25 13.63
C PRO A 49 27.08 -14.84 13.07
N ALA A 50 26.38 -14.50 11.99
CA ALA A 50 26.36 -13.14 11.51
C ALA A 50 25.83 -12.26 12.65
N PRO A 51 26.53 -11.17 13.04
CA PRO A 51 26.00 -10.27 14.03
C PRO A 51 24.63 -9.81 13.54
N SER A 52 23.60 -10.04 14.35
CA SER A 52 22.26 -9.51 14.10
C SER A 52 22.45 -8.04 13.78
N LYS A 53 22.20 -7.65 12.52
CA LYS A 53 22.26 -6.24 12.14
C LYS A 53 21.39 -5.53 13.16
N PRO A 54 21.93 -4.66 14.02
CA PRO A 54 21.09 -3.90 14.92
C PRO A 54 20.13 -3.17 14.00
N THR A 55 18.84 -3.50 14.08
CA THR A 55 17.80 -2.69 13.45
C THR A 55 18.09 -1.28 13.93
N PRO A 56 18.51 -0.35 13.07
CA PRO A 56 18.88 0.97 13.52
C PRO A 56 17.64 1.52 14.22
N ARG A 57 17.71 1.63 15.55
CA ARG A 57 16.69 2.33 16.30
C ARG A 57 16.77 3.74 15.76
N ILE A 58 15.75 4.12 14.98
CA ILE A 58 15.61 5.48 14.47
C ILE A 58 15.75 6.39 15.69
N ALA A 59 16.83 7.17 15.72
CA ALA A 59 17.05 8.07 16.84
C ALA A 59 15.87 9.05 16.88
N ALA A 60 15.42 9.47 18.06
CA ALA A 60 14.32 10.45 18.17
C ALA A 60 14.59 11.74 17.37
N ALA A 61 15.86 12.05 17.11
CA ALA A 61 16.29 13.13 16.23
C ALA A 61 15.99 12.88 14.73
N GLU A 62 16.09 11.63 14.25
CA GLU A 62 15.77 11.28 12.86
C GLU A 62 14.25 11.30 12.59
N LEU A 63 13.43 11.01 13.61
CA LEU A 63 11.97 11.19 13.58
C LEU A 63 11.56 12.66 13.37
N GLN A 64 12.37 13.62 13.84
CA GLN A 64 12.08 15.05 13.70
C GLN A 64 12.49 15.61 12.33
N THR A 65 13.45 14.97 11.64
CA THR A 65 13.87 15.34 10.28
C THR A 65 13.04 14.68 9.18
N ALA A 66 12.30 13.61 9.49
CA ALA A 66 11.24 13.15 8.61
C ALA A 66 10.21 14.27 8.50
N LYS A 67 10.24 15.01 7.38
CA LYS A 67 9.13 15.87 6.95
C LYS A 67 7.91 14.98 6.71
N LEU A 68 7.29 14.52 7.79
CA LEU A 68 5.93 14.03 7.77
C LEU A 68 5.11 15.19 7.25
N HIS A 69 4.50 14.98 6.08
CA HIS A 69 3.49 15.92 5.62
C HIS A 69 2.47 16.04 6.77
N PRO A 70 2.10 17.26 7.18
CA PRO A 70 1.04 17.41 8.16
C PRO A 70 -0.16 16.58 7.69
N PRO A 71 -0.85 15.85 8.58
CA PRO A 71 -2.04 15.12 8.20
C PRO A 71 -2.94 16.09 7.43
N PRO A 72 -3.43 15.70 6.24
CA PRO A 72 -4.17 16.61 5.38
C PRO A 72 -5.33 17.18 6.20
N VAL A 73 -5.38 18.51 6.28
CA VAL A 73 -6.42 19.23 7.01
C VAL A 73 -7.76 18.77 6.45
N GLU A 74 -8.55 18.09 7.27
CA GLU A 74 -9.91 17.69 6.91
C GLU A 74 -10.68 18.94 6.50
N LYS A 75 -10.92 19.07 5.19
CA LYS A 75 -11.79 20.13 4.69
C LYS A 75 -13.19 19.80 5.21
N LYS A 76 -13.64 20.47 6.26
CA LYS A 76 -15.04 20.35 6.70
C LYS A 76 -15.94 20.65 5.51
N ALA A 77 -16.68 19.63 5.05
CA ALA A 77 -17.60 19.78 3.95
C ALA A 77 -18.67 20.81 4.34
N THR A 78 -18.77 21.90 3.58
CA THR A 78 -19.88 22.87 3.68
C THR A 78 -21.15 22.35 2.99
N VAL A 79 -21.09 21.13 2.43
CA VAL A 79 -22.13 20.46 1.66
C VAL A 79 -22.46 19.15 2.37
N ASP A 80 -23.71 18.72 2.24
CA ASP A 80 -24.16 17.41 2.71
C ASP A 80 -23.15 16.29 2.32
N PRO A 81 -22.80 15.38 3.26
CA PRO A 81 -21.75 14.38 3.06
C PRO A 81 -22.03 13.43 1.90
N VAL A 82 -23.29 13.07 1.63
CA VAL A 82 -23.66 12.19 0.50
C VAL A 82 -23.38 12.90 -0.81
N THR A 83 -23.77 14.18 -0.90
CA THR A 83 -23.54 15.02 -2.07
C THR A 83 -22.05 15.26 -2.32
N ALA A 84 -21.27 15.48 -1.26
CA ALA A 84 -19.83 15.66 -1.33
C ALA A 84 -19.12 14.40 -1.87
N VAL A 85 -19.47 13.22 -1.35
CA VAL A 85 -18.96 11.93 -1.83
C VAL A 85 -19.34 11.71 -3.29
N LYS A 86 -20.62 11.88 -3.64
CA LYS A 86 -21.16 11.70 -5.00
C LYS A 86 -20.42 12.56 -6.03
N ARG A 87 -20.23 13.84 -5.74
CA ARG A 87 -19.48 14.77 -6.61
C ARG A 87 -18.03 14.34 -6.80
N THR A 88 -17.40 13.87 -5.73
CA THR A 88 -16.01 13.42 -5.73
C THR A 88 -15.83 12.21 -6.63
N VAL A 89 -16.66 11.17 -6.46
CA VAL A 89 -16.58 9.95 -7.28
C VAL A 89 -17.01 10.15 -8.73
N GLN A 90 -17.84 11.14 -9.05
CA GLN A 90 -18.18 11.43 -10.45
C GLN A 90 -17.07 12.20 -11.19
N SER A 91 -16.12 12.79 -10.44
CA SER A 91 -15.03 13.58 -11.03
C SER A 91 -13.88 12.74 -11.58
N MET A 92 -13.79 11.48 -11.15
CA MET A 92 -12.77 10.49 -11.49
C MET A 92 -13.45 9.17 -11.83
N ARG A 93 -12.90 8.36 -12.74
CA ARG A 93 -13.51 7.07 -13.07
C ARG A 93 -13.08 5.96 -12.12
N ARG A 94 -11.87 6.06 -11.58
CA ARG A 94 -11.33 5.21 -10.52
C ARG A 94 -10.72 6.11 -9.45
N ILE A 95 -11.05 5.87 -8.19
CA ILE A 95 -10.58 6.69 -7.06
C ILE A 95 -10.55 5.85 -5.78
N SER A 96 -9.48 5.95 -4.99
CA SER A 96 -9.37 5.22 -3.73
C SER A 96 -10.30 5.80 -2.66
N VAL A 97 -10.75 4.97 -1.72
CA VAL A 97 -11.64 5.41 -0.62
C VAL A 97 -10.96 6.48 0.24
N GLU A 98 -9.66 6.39 0.46
CA GLU A 98 -8.88 7.38 1.22
C GLU A 98 -8.87 8.72 0.50
N ARG A 99 -8.74 8.71 -0.83
CA ARG A 99 -8.78 9.93 -1.62
C ARG A 99 -10.17 10.55 -1.66
N ILE A 100 -11.23 9.74 -1.74
CA ILE A 100 -12.60 10.22 -1.58
C ILE A 100 -12.75 10.88 -0.21
N SER A 101 -12.26 10.24 0.86
CA SER A 101 -12.34 10.77 2.23
C SER A 101 -11.68 12.15 2.34
N GLN A 102 -10.48 12.30 1.77
CA GLN A 102 -9.73 13.56 1.78
C GLN A 102 -10.42 14.67 0.98
N GLU A 103 -10.92 14.36 -0.22
CA GLU A 103 -11.53 15.36 -1.10
C GLU A 103 -12.95 15.74 -0.66
N SER A 104 -13.72 14.79 -0.12
CA SER A 104 -15.08 15.02 0.37
C SER A 104 -15.14 15.53 1.81
N GLY A 105 -14.07 15.37 2.60
CA GLY A 105 -14.07 15.74 4.02
C GLY A 105 -14.89 14.81 4.90
N VAL A 106 -15.20 13.61 4.42
CA VAL A 106 -15.97 12.56 5.11
C VAL A 106 -15.00 11.46 5.53
N SER A 107 -15.15 10.90 6.73
CA SER A 107 -14.27 9.81 7.17
C SER A 107 -14.38 8.58 6.26
N ALA A 108 -13.27 7.86 6.04
CA ALA A 108 -13.24 6.68 5.17
C ALA A 108 -14.32 5.63 5.52
N HIS A 109 -14.58 5.41 6.81
CA HIS A 109 -15.65 4.52 7.25
C HIS A 109 -17.04 4.97 6.75
N ASN A 110 -17.33 6.27 6.86
CA ASN A 110 -18.59 6.83 6.39
C ASN A 110 -18.66 6.87 4.85
N VAL A 111 -17.54 7.09 4.17
CA VAL A 111 -17.46 7.02 2.70
C VAL A 111 -17.91 5.65 2.21
N THR A 112 -17.36 4.56 2.76
CA THR A 112 -17.74 3.20 2.33
C THR A 112 -19.23 2.93 2.53
N LYS A 113 -19.80 3.38 3.66
CA LYS A 113 -21.24 3.26 3.94
C LYS A 113 -22.07 4.04 2.93
N ILE A 114 -21.73 5.32 2.70
CA ILE A 114 -22.43 6.19 1.74
C ILE A 114 -22.35 5.60 0.33
N LEU A 115 -21.19 5.07 -0.08
CA LEU A 115 -21.05 4.42 -1.39
C LEU A 115 -21.93 3.17 -1.50
N GLY A 116 -22.02 2.36 -0.46
CA GLY A 116 -22.95 1.23 -0.39
C GLY A 116 -24.40 1.68 -0.58
N ASP A 117 -24.85 2.65 0.22
CA ASP A 117 -26.21 3.19 0.15
C ASP A 117 -26.53 3.78 -1.24
N LEU A 118 -25.58 4.46 -1.87
CA LEU A 118 -25.73 5.03 -3.22
C LEU A 118 -25.80 3.97 -4.32
N LEU A 119 -25.08 2.86 -4.17
CA LEU A 119 -25.12 1.72 -5.09
C LEU A 119 -26.45 0.96 -4.95
N ASP A 120 -26.87 0.68 -3.71
CA ASP A 120 -28.13 -0.01 -3.41
C ASP A 120 -29.34 0.80 -3.84
N GLY A 121 -29.30 2.12 -3.63
CA GLY A 121 -30.32 3.07 -4.09
C GLY A 121 -30.33 3.31 -5.60
N ARG A 122 -29.39 2.72 -6.36
CA ARG A 122 -29.20 2.93 -7.82
C ARG A 122 -28.97 4.39 -8.21
N GLU A 123 -28.60 5.24 -7.27
CA GLU A 123 -28.23 6.64 -7.54
C GLU A 123 -26.87 6.76 -8.22
N LEU A 124 -26.05 5.72 -8.06
CA LEU A 124 -24.72 5.64 -8.60
C LEU A 124 -24.50 4.26 -9.22
N SER A 125 -23.80 4.22 -10.35
CA SER A 125 -23.41 2.98 -11.02
C SER A 125 -21.92 2.81 -10.83
N GLY A 126 -21.49 1.67 -10.29
CA GLY A 126 -20.09 1.37 -10.07
C GLY A 126 -19.90 0.11 -9.22
N ARG A 127 -18.67 -0.12 -8.78
CA ARG A 127 -18.30 -1.19 -7.87
C ARG A 127 -17.17 -0.75 -6.96
N ILE A 128 -17.10 -1.35 -5.77
CA ILE A 128 -15.96 -1.21 -4.86
C ILE A 128 -15.07 -2.43 -5.07
N ASP A 129 -13.80 -2.18 -5.41
CA ASP A 129 -12.76 -3.19 -5.43
C ASP A 129 -12.19 -3.33 -4.01
N HIS A 130 -12.52 -4.43 -3.34
CA HIS A 130 -12.12 -4.67 -1.96
C HIS A 130 -10.62 -5.02 -1.82
N ASP A 131 -9.99 -5.50 -2.89
CA ASP A 131 -8.57 -5.86 -2.87
C ASP A 131 -7.71 -4.59 -2.99
N ALA A 132 -8.12 -3.68 -3.88
CA ALA A 132 -7.41 -2.43 -4.13
C ALA A 132 -7.85 -1.27 -3.23
N GLY A 133 -9.01 -1.36 -2.57
CA GLY A 133 -9.61 -0.23 -1.84
C GLY A 133 -10.13 0.89 -2.75
N ASP A 134 -10.39 0.57 -4.02
CA ASP A 134 -10.75 1.55 -5.04
C ASP A 134 -12.25 1.50 -5.38
N PHE A 135 -12.86 2.68 -5.49
CA PHE A 135 -14.15 2.82 -6.13
C PHE A 135 -13.99 2.97 -7.65
N ILE A 136 -14.69 2.13 -8.41
CA ILE A 136 -14.69 2.15 -9.87
C ILE A 136 -16.09 2.52 -10.36
N LEU A 137 -16.21 3.67 -11.02
CA LEU A 137 -17.45 4.16 -11.59
C LEU A 137 -17.84 3.35 -12.84
N GLY A 138 -19.12 3.02 -12.93
CA GLY A 138 -19.72 2.22 -14.00
C GLY A 138 -19.73 2.92 -15.35
N THR A 139 -19.96 2.16 -16.42
CA THR A 139 -20.04 2.69 -17.79
C THR A 139 -21.35 3.46 -17.99
N GLY A 140 -21.27 4.78 -18.15
CA GLY A 140 -22.43 5.64 -18.43
C GLY A 140 -22.40 6.98 -17.70
N THR A 141 -21.62 7.09 -16.63
CA THR A 141 -21.40 8.32 -15.87
C THR A 141 -19.89 8.53 -15.65
N GLY A 142 -19.45 9.79 -15.63
CA GLY A 142 -18.04 10.15 -15.41
C GLY A 142 -17.21 10.43 -16.67
N PRO A 143 -15.89 10.69 -16.50
CA PRO A 143 -15.01 11.12 -17.58
C PRO A 143 -14.76 10.02 -18.62
N SER A 144 -14.82 10.38 -19.91
CA SER A 144 -14.53 9.48 -21.02
C SER A 144 -13.08 8.98 -20.98
N PRO A 145 -12.79 7.76 -21.49
CA PRO A 145 -11.41 7.32 -21.70
C PRO A 145 -10.63 8.35 -22.53
N LYS A 146 -9.36 8.55 -22.19
CA LYS A 146 -8.43 9.37 -22.97
C LYS A 146 -7.30 8.48 -23.48
N THR A 147 -6.81 8.79 -24.67
CA THR A 147 -5.59 8.19 -25.20
C THR A 147 -4.39 8.96 -24.67
N ILE A 148 -3.46 8.24 -24.04
CA ILE A 148 -2.20 8.75 -23.51
C ILE A 148 -1.17 8.57 -24.62
N HIS A 149 -0.80 9.67 -25.26
CA HIS A 149 0.15 9.64 -26.37
C HIS A 149 1.58 9.35 -25.91
N GLY A 150 1.99 9.84 -24.73
CA GLY A 150 3.35 9.62 -24.25
C GLY A 150 3.51 9.71 -22.74
N CYS A 151 4.65 9.21 -22.27
CA CYS A 151 5.03 9.26 -20.86
C CYS A 151 5.41 10.70 -20.45
N PRO A 152 4.88 11.25 -19.35
CA PRO A 152 5.25 12.59 -18.89
C PRO A 152 6.72 12.70 -18.45
N TYR A 153 7.38 11.58 -18.11
CA TYR A 153 8.74 11.58 -17.60
C TYR A 153 9.79 11.39 -18.70
N CYS A 154 9.68 10.32 -19.50
CA CYS A 154 10.67 9.98 -20.53
C CYS A 154 10.24 10.38 -21.95
N ARG A 155 9.04 10.94 -22.13
CA ARG A 155 8.45 11.36 -23.42
C ARG A 155 8.34 10.27 -24.48
N THR A 156 8.56 9.00 -24.10
CA THR A 156 8.33 7.87 -25.01
C THR A 156 6.85 7.74 -25.31
N GLU A 157 6.52 7.43 -26.56
CA GLU A 157 5.15 7.17 -26.99
C GLU A 157 4.59 5.92 -26.31
N LEU A 158 3.38 6.02 -25.76
CA LEU A 158 2.71 4.93 -25.05
C LEU A 158 1.44 4.44 -25.74
N GLU A 159 0.83 5.27 -26.60
CA GLU A 159 -0.47 5.05 -27.30
C GLU A 159 -1.47 4.17 -26.53
N ARG A 160 -1.69 4.51 -25.25
CA ARG A 160 -2.50 3.69 -24.34
C ARG A 160 -3.83 4.37 -24.03
N VAL A 161 -4.93 3.64 -24.11
CA VAL A 161 -6.23 4.13 -23.63
C VAL A 161 -6.31 3.92 -22.12
N ALA A 162 -6.57 5.00 -21.38
CA ALA A 162 -6.71 4.97 -19.92
C ALA A 162 -7.81 5.93 -19.45
N VAL A 163 -8.30 5.74 -18.24
CA VAL A 163 -9.37 6.57 -17.66
C VAL A 163 -8.83 7.53 -16.62
N LYS A 164 -9.50 8.68 -16.42
CA LYS A 164 -9.09 9.66 -15.40
C LYS A 164 -9.10 9.01 -14.00
N GLY A 165 -7.97 9.12 -13.30
CA GLY A 165 -7.72 8.48 -12.00
C GLY A 165 -7.02 7.11 -12.09
N GLU A 166 -6.85 6.54 -13.29
CA GLU A 166 -6.07 5.32 -13.48
C GLU A 166 -4.58 5.59 -13.30
N THR A 167 -3.86 4.68 -12.67
CA THR A 167 -2.40 4.71 -12.60
C THR A 167 -1.83 3.94 -13.79
N VAL A 168 -1.05 4.62 -14.63
CA VAL A 168 -0.36 4.05 -15.78
C VAL A 168 1.14 3.98 -15.48
N THR A 169 1.73 2.81 -15.68
CA THR A 169 3.18 2.60 -15.56
C THR A 169 3.81 2.61 -16.96
N CYS A 170 4.85 3.43 -17.16
CA CYS A 170 5.59 3.47 -18.41
C CYS A 170 6.44 2.20 -18.57
N SER A 171 6.35 1.52 -19.72
CA SER A 171 7.17 0.33 -20.00
C SER A 171 8.66 0.61 -20.15
N VAL A 172 9.03 1.84 -20.52
CA VAL A 172 10.42 2.23 -20.80
C VAL A 172 11.12 2.74 -19.56
N CYS A 173 10.60 3.77 -18.89
CA CYS A 173 11.24 4.34 -17.70
C CYS A 173 10.73 3.74 -16.38
N ARG A 174 9.70 2.87 -16.41
CA ARG A 174 9.07 2.23 -15.23
C ARG A 174 8.43 3.17 -14.22
N GLU A 175 8.43 4.46 -14.50
CA GLU A 175 7.75 5.45 -13.68
C GLU A 175 6.23 5.36 -13.84
N SER A 176 5.51 5.55 -12.74
CA SER A 176 4.04 5.53 -12.70
C SER A 176 3.47 6.94 -12.60
N PHE A 177 2.34 7.19 -13.25
CA PHE A 177 1.63 8.46 -13.17
C PHE A 177 0.11 8.24 -13.20
N ILE A 178 -0.62 9.17 -12.58
CA ILE A 178 -2.08 9.15 -12.54
C ILE A 178 -2.61 9.95 -13.73
N VAL A 179 -3.57 9.38 -14.45
CA VAL A 179 -4.22 10.04 -15.59
C VAL A 179 -5.12 11.17 -15.11
N SER A 180 -4.86 12.39 -15.59
CA SER A 180 -5.60 13.63 -15.25
C SER A 180 -6.80 13.92 -16.16
#